data_AF-A0A9D9C7T1-F1
#
_entry.id   AF-A0A9D9C7T1-F1
#
_cell.length_a   1.000
_cell.length_b   1.000
_cell.length_c   1.000
_cell.angle_alpha   90.00
_cell.angle_beta   90.00
_cell.angle_gamma   90.00
#
_symmetry.space_group_name_H-M   'P 1'
#
loop_
_entity.id
_entity.type
_entity.pdbx_description
1 polymer ?
#
loop_
_entity_poly.entity_id
_entity_poly.type
_entity_poly.pdbx_seq_one_letter_code
_entity_poly.pdbx_strand_id
1 'polypeptide(L)'
;AVLAAGNEVHDAMDNIHVANDMQVLIDKQVEALNRALGATQQLYLNTGTNYLNVITAQNSLLSAQMSQISNRMNAINATINLYQALGGGAE
;
A
#
# COMPACT_ATOMS: atom_id res chain seq x y z
N ALA A 1 -26.64 21.42 -0.95
CA ALA A 1 -25.25 21.90 -0.95
C ALA A 1 -24.51 21.43 0.30
N VAL A 2 -24.84 21.90 1.51
CA VAL A 2 -24.11 21.54 2.76
C VAL A 2 -24.16 20.05 3.09
N LEU A 3 -25.30 19.37 2.92
CA LEU A 3 -25.41 17.91 3.13
C LEU A 3 -24.59 17.10 2.12
N ALA A 4 -24.46 17.57 0.87
CA ALA A 4 -23.67 16.88 -0.14
C ALA A 4 -22.17 17.05 0.14
N ALA A 5 -21.74 18.26 0.50
CA ALA A 5 -20.37 18.52 0.92
C ALA A 5 -20.00 17.76 2.22
N GLY A 6 -20.94 17.63 3.15
CA GLY A 6 -20.74 16.83 4.38
C GLY A 6 -20.51 15.34 4.10
N ASN A 7 -21.24 14.77 3.14
CA ASN A 7 -21.04 13.38 2.72
C ASN A 7 -19.70 13.20 1.98
N GLU A 8 -19.34 14.12 1.08
CA GLU A 8 -18.06 14.05 0.35
C GLU A 8 -16.83 14.13 1.28
N VAL A 9 -16.90 14.97 2.32
CA VAL A 9 -15.86 15.05 3.35
C VAL A 9 -15.78 13.74 4.16
N HIS A 10 -16.92 13.16 4.53
CA HIS A 10 -16.96 11.90 5.27
C HIS A 10 -16.39 10.75 4.44
N ASP A 11 -16.80 10.61 3.19
CA ASP A 11 -16.30 9.58 2.28
C ASP A 11 -14.79 9.70 2.06
N ALA A 12 -14.27 10.93 1.91
CA ALA A 12 -12.84 11.17 1.76
C ALA A 12 -12.06 10.80 3.03
N MET A 13 -12.58 11.13 4.21
CA MET A 13 -11.96 10.75 5.50
C MET A 13 -11.96 9.24 5.71
N ASP A 14 -13.07 8.57 5.40
CA ASP A 14 -13.17 7.12 5.53
C ASP A 14 -12.18 6.41 4.61
N ASN A 15 -12.02 6.89 3.37
CA ASN A 15 -11.03 6.36 2.44
C ASN A 15 -9.58 6.57 2.92
N ILE A 16 -9.28 7.70 3.57
CA ILE A 16 -7.96 7.93 4.19
C ILE A 16 -7.75 6.95 5.36
N HIS A 17 -8.75 6.76 6.20
CA HIS A 17 -8.68 5.80 7.31
C HIS A 17 -8.43 4.37 6.83
N VAL A 18 -9.22 3.91 5.85
CA VAL A 18 -9.06 2.58 5.25
C VAL A 18 -7.68 2.43 4.61
N ALA A 19 -7.19 3.46 3.91
CA ALA A 19 -5.85 3.42 3.30
C ALA A 19 -4.74 3.32 4.37
N ASN A 20 -4.89 4.00 5.51
CA ASN A 20 -3.94 3.88 6.62
C ASN A 20 -3.95 2.48 7.25
N ASP A 21 -5.14 1.90 7.47
CA ASP A 21 -5.27 0.55 8.02
C ASP A 21 -4.67 -0.50 7.06
N MET A 22 -4.94 -0.34 5.76
CA MET A 22 -4.36 -1.19 4.72
C MET A 22 -2.84 -1.05 4.65
N GLN A 23 -2.30 0.17 4.85
CA GLN A 23 -0.86 0.41 4.86
C GLN A 23 -0.14 -0.42 5.93
N VAL A 24 -0.71 -0.49 7.14
CA VAL A 24 -0.14 -1.29 8.25
C VAL A 24 -0.06 -2.78 7.88
N LEU A 25 -1.06 -3.30 7.17
CA LEU A 25 -1.07 -4.70 6.73
C LEU A 25 -0.04 -4.95 5.62
N ILE A 26 0.05 -4.04 4.65
CA ILE A 26 1.02 -4.13 3.55
C ILE A 26 2.45 -4.05 4.08
N ASP A 27 2.72 -3.18 5.06
CA ASP A 27 4.06 -3.05 5.66
C ASP A 27 4.50 -4.36 6.33
N LYS A 28 3.60 -5.01 7.09
CA LYS A 28 3.86 -6.34 7.68
C LYS A 28 4.11 -7.40 6.59
N GLN A 29 3.36 -7.35 5.49
CA GLN A 29 3.54 -8.26 4.37
C GLN A 29 4.91 -8.08 3.70
N VAL A 30 5.31 -6.84 3.43
CA VAL A 30 6.62 -6.49 2.86
C VAL A 30 7.75 -6.93 3.78
N GLU A 31 7.63 -6.74 5.09
CA GLU A 31 8.63 -7.19 6.06
C GLU A 31 8.76 -8.73 6.06
N ALA A 32 7.64 -9.46 6.06
CA ALA A 32 7.64 -10.92 5.98
C ALA A 32 8.28 -11.43 4.68
N LEU A 33 7.97 -10.79 3.54
CA LEU A 33 8.51 -11.16 2.23
C LEU A 33 10.01 -10.84 2.11
N ASN A 34 10.49 -9.75 2.71
CA ASN A 34 11.93 -9.46 2.80
C ASN A 34 12.68 -10.55 3.59
N ARG A 35 12.12 -11.01 4.72
CA ARG A 35 12.69 -12.13 5.48
C ARG A 35 12.71 -13.42 4.67
N ALA A 36 11.62 -13.73 3.97
CA ALA A 36 11.53 -14.91 3.11
C ALA A 36 12.56 -14.85 1.97
N LEU A 37 12.73 -13.69 1.34
CA LEU A 37 13.75 -13.48 0.31
C LEU A 37 15.15 -13.74 0.87
N GLY A 38 15.49 -13.15 2.02
CA GLY A 38 16.79 -13.39 2.68
C GLY A 38 17.04 -14.88 2.98
N ALA A 39 16.04 -15.59 3.49
CA ALA A 39 16.13 -17.03 3.76
C ALA A 39 16.34 -17.85 2.47
N THR A 40 15.61 -17.55 1.38
CA THR A 40 15.78 -18.24 0.09
C THR A 40 17.14 -17.97 -0.53
N GLN A 41 17.68 -16.74 -0.40
CA GLN A 41 19.01 -16.39 -0.86
C GLN A 41 20.10 -17.17 -0.10
N GLN A 42 19.98 -17.26 1.24
CA GLN A 42 20.90 -18.06 2.05
C GLN A 42 20.84 -19.55 1.70
N LEU A 43 19.64 -20.11 1.53
CA LEU A 43 19.47 -21.50 1.09
C LEU A 43 20.08 -21.73 -0.29
N TYR A 44 19.91 -20.80 -1.22
CA TYR A 44 20.53 -20.87 -2.53
C TYR A 44 22.05 -20.86 -2.45
N LEU A 45 22.66 -19.99 -1.65
CA LEU A 45 24.11 -19.95 -1.45
C LEU A 45 24.65 -21.26 -0.84
N ASN A 46 23.89 -21.89 0.06
CA ASN A 46 24.31 -23.11 0.76
C ASN A 46 24.05 -24.41 -0.04
N THR A 47 23.04 -24.44 -0.91
CA THR A 47 22.60 -25.68 -1.62
C THR A 47 22.67 -25.61 -3.14
N GLY A 48 22.86 -24.41 -3.72
CA GLY A 48 23.12 -24.16 -5.15
C GLY A 48 21.97 -24.47 -6.12
N THR A 49 20.85 -25.03 -5.66
CA THR A 49 19.88 -25.72 -6.54
C THR A 49 18.51 -25.06 -6.64
N ASN A 50 18.25 -23.94 -5.94
CA ASN A 50 16.90 -23.38 -5.86
C ASN A 50 16.78 -21.88 -6.11
N TYR A 51 17.30 -21.42 -7.25
CA TYR A 51 17.15 -20.04 -7.71
C TYR A 51 15.69 -19.67 -8.05
N LEU A 52 14.86 -20.65 -8.41
CA LEU A 52 13.44 -20.44 -8.67
C LEU A 52 12.74 -19.89 -7.41
N ASN A 53 13.02 -20.44 -6.23
CA ASN A 53 12.46 -19.92 -4.98
C ASN A 53 12.87 -18.47 -4.69
N VAL A 54 14.09 -18.08 -5.07
CA VAL A 54 14.55 -16.68 -4.93
C VAL A 54 13.73 -15.77 -5.83
N ILE A 55 13.56 -16.12 -7.10
CA ILE A 55 12.74 -15.35 -8.05
C ILE A 55 11.27 -15.31 -7.62
N THR A 56 10.71 -16.41 -7.12
CA THR A 56 9.34 -16.43 -6.60
C THR A 56 9.20 -15.48 -5.41
N ALA A 57 10.14 -15.50 -4.46
CA ALA A 57 10.14 -14.57 -3.33
C ALA A 57 10.30 -13.11 -3.77
N GLN A 58 11.16 -12.83 -4.76
CA GLN A 58 11.31 -11.49 -5.36
C GLN A 58 10.02 -11.01 -6.03
N ASN A 59 9.35 -11.86 -6.81
CA ASN A 59 8.09 -11.52 -7.46
C ASN A 59 7.00 -11.21 -6.43
N SER A 60 6.87 -12.02 -5.37
CA SER A 60 5.91 -11.75 -4.30
C SER A 60 6.20 -10.43 -3.59
N LEU A 61 7.48 -10.15 -3.30
CA LEU A 61 7.90 -8.87 -2.71
C LEU A 61 7.55 -7.69 -3.63
N LEU A 62 7.83 -7.81 -4.92
CA LEU A 62 7.53 -6.76 -5.90
C LEU A 62 6.02 -6.50 -5.98
N SER A 63 5.18 -7.54 -6.01
CA SER A 63 3.72 -7.39 -6.00
C SER A 63 3.23 -6.67 -4.73
N ALA A 64 3.79 -7.00 -3.57
CA ALA A 64 3.45 -6.31 -2.32
C ALA A 64 3.86 -4.83 -2.35
N GLN A 65 5.05 -4.52 -2.89
CA GLN A 65 5.50 -3.13 -3.08
C GLN A 65 4.62 -2.35 -4.06
N MET A 66 4.17 -2.98 -5.16
CA MET A 66 3.20 -2.37 -6.08
C MET A 66 1.87 -2.08 -5.37
N SER A 67 1.38 -3.00 -4.54
CA SER A 67 0.18 -2.78 -3.72
C SER A 67 0.36 -1.62 -2.74
N GLN A 68 1.54 -1.48 -2.14
CA GLN A 68 1.90 -0.36 -1.27
C GLN A 68 1.80 0.98 -2.00
N ILE A 69 2.33 1.05 -3.22
CA ILE A 69 2.28 2.26 -4.05
C ILE A 69 0.82 2.59 -4.40
N SER A 70 0.04 1.61 -4.83
CA SER A 70 -1.38 1.80 -5.15
C SER A 70 -2.17 2.29 -3.95
N ASN A 71 -1.94 1.72 -2.77
CA ASN A 71 -2.58 2.18 -1.52
C ASN A 71 -2.23 3.63 -1.21
N ARG A 72 -0.96 4.02 -1.39
CA ARG A 72 -0.52 5.40 -1.20
C ARG A 72 -1.15 6.36 -2.22
N MET A 73 -1.32 5.95 -3.47
CA MET A 73 -2.03 6.75 -4.47
C MET A 73 -3.50 6.95 -4.08
N ASN A 74 -4.16 5.92 -3.55
CA ASN A 74 -5.53 6.04 -3.06
C ASN A 74 -5.63 7.05 -1.90
N ALA A 75 -4.70 7.00 -0.94
CA ALA A 75 -4.65 7.98 0.16
C ALA A 75 -4.45 9.42 -0.35
N ILE A 76 -3.57 9.62 -1.34
CA ILE A 76 -3.35 10.94 -1.95
C ILE A 76 -4.62 11.43 -2.64
N ASN A 77 -5.28 10.59 -3.45
CA ASN A 77 -6.52 10.95 -4.12
C ASN A 77 -7.63 11.29 -3.13
N ALA A 78 -7.76 10.51 -2.04
CA ALA A 78 -8.71 10.79 -0.99
C ALA A 78 -8.41 12.12 -0.27
N THR A 79 -7.13 12.46 -0.09
CA THR A 79 -6.72 13.75 0.47
C THR A 79 -7.04 14.92 -0.48
N ILE A 80 -6.84 14.74 -1.79
CA ILE A 80 -7.22 15.75 -2.80
C ILE A 80 -8.74 15.95 -2.80
N ASN A 81 -9.53 14.87 -2.76
CA ASN A 81 -10.99 14.93 -2.69
C ASN A 81 -11.45 15.64 -1.42
N LEU A 82 -10.82 15.35 -0.27
CA LEU A 82 -11.08 16.04 0.97
C LEU A 82 -10.81 17.55 0.85
N TYR A 83 -9.68 17.93 0.25
CA TYR A 83 -9.34 19.33 0.03
C TYR A 83 -10.36 20.04 -0.86
N GLN A 84 -10.82 19.39 -1.93
CA GLN A 84 -11.86 19.93 -2.81
C GLN A 84 -13.22 20.04 -2.08
N ALA A 85 -13.63 19.01 -1.35
CA ALA A 85 -14.89 18.97 -0.62
C ALA A 85 -14.96 20.01 0.53
N LEU A 86 -13.81 20.36 1.11
CA LEU A 86 -13.67 21.43 2.09
C LEU A 86 -13.69 22.85 1.48
N GLY A 87 -13.98 22.98 0.19
CA GLY A 87 -14.09 24.26 -0.50
C GLY A 87 -12.85 24.67 -1.26
N GLY A 88 -11.92 23.74 -1.52
CA GLY A 88 -10.87 23.89 -2.54
C GLY A 88 -10.07 25.19 -2.44
N GLY A 89 -9.83 25.72 -1.23
CA GLY A 89 -9.20 27.02 -1.08
C GLY A 89 -9.97 28.18 -1.74
N ALA A 90 -11.27 28.31 -1.51
CA ALA A 90 -12.07 29.53 -1.72
C ALA A 90 -11.70 30.39 -2.95
N GLU A 91 -12.21 29.99 -4.11
CA GLU A 91 -12.85 30.90 -5.08
C GLU A 91 -14.19 30.29 -5.53
#